data_AF-A0AAU9H7C0-F1
#
_entry.id   AF-A0AAU9H7C0-F1
#
_cell.length_a   1.000
_cell.length_b   1.000
_cell.length_c   1.000
_cell.angle_alpha   90.00
_cell.angle_beta   90.00
_cell.angle_gamma   90.00
#
_symmetry.space_group_name_H-M   'P 1'
#
loop_
_entity.id
_entity.type
_entity.pdbx_description
1 polymer ?
#
loop_
_entity_poly.entity_id
_entity_poly.type
_entity_poly.pdbx_seq_one_letter_code
_entity_poly.pdbx_strand_id
1 'polypeptide(L)'
;MCHLFLIIKEVSENDGPQKPIKTLFIDGLCVEEKARGQKLGEKLYQFALDYATEQECYNATLHVWNDNQGALDFYEHLGVKPRYTEMKTILK
;
A
#
# COMPACT_ATOMS: atom_id res chain seq x y z
N MET A 1 18.73 -3.32 -6.01
CA MET A 1 18.01 -3.81 -4.84
C MET A 1 16.58 -3.32 -4.92
N CYS A 2 15.64 -4.22 -4.63
CA CYS A 2 14.25 -3.86 -4.45
C CYS A 2 13.81 -4.43 -3.11
N HIS A 3 12.91 -3.75 -2.43
CA HIS A 3 12.40 -4.16 -1.12
C HIS A 3 10.88 -4.11 -1.11
N LEU A 4 10.29 -5.05 -0.37
CA LEU A 4 8.87 -5.12 -0.10
C LEU A 4 8.69 -5.47 1.38
N PHE A 5 7.94 -4.65 2.11
CA PHE A 5 7.61 -4.82 3.52
C PHE A 5 6.09 -4.89 3.67
N LEU A 6 5.62 -5.99 4.26
CA LEU A 6 4.21 -6.33 4.38
C LEU A 6 3.84 -6.56 5.83
N ILE A 7 2.67 -6.07 6.25
CA ILE A 7 2.16 -6.22 7.61
C ILE A 7 0.69 -6.61 7.52
N ILE A 8 0.30 -7.73 8.13
CA ILE A 8 -1.11 -8.10 8.25
C ILE A 8 -1.67 -7.43 9.51
N LYS A 9 -2.81 -6.75 9.37
CA LYS A 9 -3.51 -6.08 10.47
C LYS A 9 -4.98 -6.48 10.45
N GLU A 10 -5.58 -6.54 11.63
CA GLU A 10 -7.04 -6.55 11.77
C GLU A 10 -7.48 -5.12 12.09
N VAL A 11 -8.21 -4.49 11.17
CA VAL A 11 -8.60 -3.09 11.25
C VAL A 11 -10.10 -2.99 11.35
N SER A 12 -10.61 -2.33 12.40
CA SER A 12 -12.01 -1.94 12.48
C SER A 12 -12.20 -0.60 11.80
N GLU A 13 -13.07 -0.51 10.80
CA GLU A 13 -13.23 0.72 10.01
C GLU A 13 -13.94 1.86 10.74
N ASN A 14 -14.40 1.63 11.98
CA ASN A 14 -15.00 2.62 12.88
C ASN A 14 -14.84 2.16 14.34
N ASP A 15 -14.89 3.08 15.32
CA ASP A 15 -14.93 2.78 16.77
C ASP A 15 -16.23 2.06 17.25
N GLY A 16 -16.99 1.48 16.32
CA GLY A 16 -18.21 0.73 16.58
C GLY A 16 -17.98 -0.79 16.66
N PRO A 17 -19.02 -1.58 16.98
CA PRO A 17 -18.94 -3.03 17.19
C PRO A 17 -18.74 -3.87 15.90
N GLN A 18 -18.21 -3.28 14.83
CA GLN A 18 -17.97 -4.00 13.58
C GLN A 18 -16.84 -5.01 13.74
N LYS A 19 -16.99 -6.17 13.10
CA LYS A 19 -15.93 -7.18 13.05
C LYS A 19 -14.70 -6.58 12.36
N PRO A 20 -13.49 -6.74 12.95
CA PRO A 20 -12.27 -6.30 12.30
C PRO A 20 -12.12 -6.93 10.92
N ILE A 21 -11.64 -6.15 9.97
CA ILE A 21 -11.31 -6.60 8.62
C ILE A 21 -9.82 -6.95 8.59
N LYS A 22 -9.49 -8.16 8.12
CA LYS A 22 -8.10 -8.56 7.89
C LYS A 22 -7.57 -7.86 6.64
N THR A 23 -6.59 -6.98 6.81
CA THR A 23 -6.02 -6.14 5.76
C THR A 23 -4.51 -6.36 5.66
N LEU A 24 -4.00 -6.51 4.45
CA LEU A 24 -2.56 -6.43 4.20
C LEU A 24 -2.14 -4.95 4.05
N PHE A 25 -1.29 -4.48 4.93
CA PHE A 25 -0.66 -3.16 4.82
C PHE A 25 0.70 -3.29 4.13
N ILE A 26 0.87 -2.62 2.98
CA ILE A 26 2.16 -2.51 2.29
C ILE A 26 2.88 -1.30 2.88
N ASP A 27 3.78 -1.57 3.83
CA ASP A 27 4.50 -0.54 4.58
C ASP A 27 5.63 0.09 3.76
N GLY A 28 6.20 -0.68 2.85
CA GLY A 28 7.21 -0.17 1.93
C GLY A 28 7.32 -1.02 0.67
N LEU A 29 7.32 -0.35 -0.48
CA LEU A 29 7.71 -0.93 -1.76
C LEU A 29 8.72 0.04 -2.39
N CYS A 30 9.96 -0.40 -2.52
CA CYS A 30 11.03 0.41 -3.05
C CYS A 30 11.74 -0.31 -4.20
N VAL A 31 11.91 0.40 -5.31
CA VAL A 31 12.68 -0.05 -6.48
C VAL A 31 13.81 0.95 -6.68
N GLU A 32 15.05 0.47 -6.65
CA GLU A 32 16.23 1.27 -6.97
C GLU A 32 16.07 1.97 -8.32
N GLU A 33 16.59 3.19 -8.43
CA GLU A 33 16.46 4.02 -9.63
C GLU A 33 16.96 3.32 -10.89
N LYS A 34 18.14 2.68 -10.82
CA LYS A 34 18.73 1.91 -11.94
C LYS A 34 17.89 0.70 -12.38
N ALA A 35 16.92 0.29 -11.56
CA ALA A 35 16.05 -0.86 -11.80
C ALA A 35 14.62 -0.45 -12.22
N ARG A 36 14.33 0.86 -12.28
CA ARG A 36 13.04 1.40 -12.77
C ARG A 36 12.87 1.10 -14.26
N GLY A 37 11.61 1.06 -14.71
CA GLY A 37 11.26 0.71 -16.10
C GLY A 37 11.32 -0.79 -16.43
N GLN A 38 11.80 -1.63 -15.51
CA GLN A 38 11.91 -3.08 -15.70
C GLN A 38 10.71 -3.87 -15.13
N LYS A 39 9.60 -3.18 -14.84
CA LYS A 39 8.37 -3.74 -14.25
C LYS A 39 8.56 -4.46 -12.89
N LEU A 40 9.67 -4.22 -12.20
CA LEU A 40 9.94 -4.84 -10.90
C LEU A 40 8.95 -4.37 -9.83
N GLY A 41 8.54 -3.10 -9.87
CA GLY A 41 7.52 -2.58 -8.97
C GLY A 41 6.18 -3.30 -9.13
N GLU A 42 5.75 -3.49 -10.38
CA GLU A 42 4.50 -4.21 -10.71
C GLU A 42 4.57 -5.66 -10.21
N LYS A 43 5.70 -6.35 -10.39
CA LYS A 43 5.90 -7.72 -9.91
C LYS A 43 5.86 -7.81 -8.38
N LEU A 44 6.51 -6.89 -7.67
CA LEU A 44 6.47 -6.85 -6.22
C LEU A 44 5.06 -6.54 -5.70
N TYR A 45 4.35 -5.63 -6.37
CA TYR A 45 2.97 -5.32 -6.02
C TYR A 45 2.04 -6.52 -6.25
N GLN A 46 2.17 -7.21 -7.38
CA GLN A 46 1.40 -8.42 -7.66
C GLN A 46 1.67 -9.50 -6.61
N PHE A 47 2.94 -9.72 -6.26
CA PHE A 47 3.30 -10.64 -5.18
C PHE A 47 2.61 -10.28 -3.85
N ALA A 48 2.54 -8.99 -3.51
CA ALA A 48 1.83 -8.55 -2.31
C ALA A 48 0.33 -8.89 -2.36
N LEU A 49 -0.33 -8.78 -3.53
CA LEU A 49 -1.74 -9.12 -3.69
C LEU A 49 -1.97 -10.64 -3.63
N ASP A 50 -1.09 -11.42 -4.25
CA ASP A 50 -1.14 -12.88 -4.20
C ASP A 50 -0.98 -13.34 -2.74
N TYR A 51 -0.01 -12.78 -2.03
CA TYR A 51 0.20 -13.02 -0.60
C TYR A 51 -1.01 -12.58 0.24
N ALA A 52 -1.62 -11.41 -0.03
CA ALA A 52 -2.84 -10.98 0.67
C ALA A 52 -3.97 -12.01 0.52
N THR A 53 -4.12 -12.55 -0.70
CA THR A 53 -5.14 -13.55 -1.04
C THR A 53 -4.88 -14.87 -0.31
N GLU A 54 -3.64 -15.36 -0.34
CA GLU A 54 -3.24 -16.57 0.41
C GLU A 54 -3.46 -16.45 1.91
N GLN A 55 -3.30 -15.23 2.45
CA GLN A 55 -3.51 -14.93 3.85
C GLN A 55 -4.97 -14.57 4.16
N GLU A 56 -5.90 -14.77 3.23
CA GLU A 56 -7.33 -14.48 3.40
C GLU A 56 -7.61 -13.03 3.86
N CYS A 57 -6.78 -12.08 3.42
CA CYS A 57 -7.05 -10.67 3.64
C CYS A 57 -8.20 -10.21 2.74
N TYR A 58 -9.09 -9.38 3.26
CA TYR A 58 -10.18 -8.79 2.48
C TYR A 58 -9.66 -7.74 1.48
N ASN A 59 -8.65 -6.97 1.88
CA ASN A 59 -8.08 -5.91 1.06
C ASN A 59 -6.59 -5.70 1.35
N ALA A 60 -5.91 -5.01 0.42
CA ALA A 60 -4.60 -4.43 0.65
C ALA A 60 -4.72 -2.90 0.82
N THR A 61 -3.83 -2.29 1.58
CA THR A 61 -3.78 -0.84 1.80
C THR A 61 -2.33 -0.39 1.92
N LEU A 62 -2.07 0.84 1.49
CA LEU A 62 -0.74 1.46 1.53
C LEU A 62 -0.91 2.96 1.71
N HIS A 63 0.13 3.63 2.18
CA HIS A 63 0.18 5.08 2.24
C HIS A 63 1.14 5.61 1.17
N VAL A 64 0.76 6.71 0.53
CA VAL A 64 1.62 7.46 -0.38
C VAL A 64 1.66 8.90 0.12
N TRP A 65 2.86 9.46 0.24
CA TRP A 65 3.01 10.88 0.52
C TRP A 65 2.63 11.70 -0.71
N ASN A 66 1.88 12.79 -0.51
CA ASN A 66 1.46 13.67 -1.60
C ASN A 66 2.61 14.35 -2.35
N ASP A 67 3.82 14.40 -1.77
CA ASP A 67 5.03 14.89 -2.43
C ASP A 67 5.69 13.85 -3.35
N ASN A 68 5.24 12.60 -3.31
CA ASN A 68 5.77 11.49 -4.10
C ASN A 68 4.83 11.17 -5.28
N GLN A 69 4.75 12.12 -6.22
CA GLN A 69 3.89 12.00 -7.40
C GLN A 69 4.18 10.72 -8.20
N GLY A 70 5.45 10.32 -8.32
CA GLY A 70 5.82 9.10 -9.05
C GLY A 70 5.25 7.82 -8.43
N ALA A 71 5.16 7.74 -7.09
CA ALA A 71 4.51 6.62 -6.43
C ALA A 71 2.98 6.69 -6.58
N LEU A 72 2.39 7.88 -6.49
CA LEU A 72 0.95 8.07 -6.69
C LEU A 72 0.54 7.60 -8.10
N ASP A 73 1.21 8.09 -9.14
CA ASP A 73 0.97 7.72 -10.54
C ASP A 73 1.15 6.20 -10.76
N PHE A 74 2.17 5.61 -10.13
CA PHE A 74 2.43 4.18 -10.20
C PHE A 74 1.26 3.34 -9.64
N TYR A 75 0.73 3.69 -8.46
CA TYR A 75 -0.38 2.95 -7.87
C TYR A 75 -1.71 3.23 -8.58
N GLU A 76 -1.96 4.45 -9.05
CA GLU A 76 -3.13 4.76 -9.87
C GLU A 76 -3.13 3.98 -11.18
N HIS A 77 -1.97 3.84 -11.84
CA HIS A 77 -1.82 3.00 -13.03
C HIS A 77 -2.15 1.53 -12.76
N LEU A 78 -1.85 1.05 -11.55
CA LEU A 78 -2.19 -0.30 -11.07
C LEU A 78 -3.65 -0.45 -10.62
N GLY A 79 -4.47 0.61 -10.74
CA GLY A 79 -5.89 0.59 -10.40
C GLY A 79 -6.20 0.82 -8.93
N VAL A 80 -5.20 1.12 -8.10
CA VAL A 80 -5.40 1.47 -6.68
C VAL A 80 -6.20 2.77 -6.60
N LYS A 81 -7.13 2.85 -5.66
CA LYS A 81 -7.99 4.02 -5.46
C LYS A 81 -7.67 4.72 -4.14
N PRO A 82 -7.57 6.06 -4.11
CA PRO A 82 -7.47 6.81 -2.87
C PRO A 82 -8.65 6.53 -1.95
N ARG A 83 -8.38 6.32 -0.65
CA ARG A 83 -9.40 6.09 0.37
C ARG A 83 -9.72 7.37 1.16
N TYR A 84 -8.69 8.05 1.66
CA TYR A 84 -8.79 9.34 2.35
C TYR A 84 -7.47 10.10 2.19
N THR A 85 -7.50 11.41 2.46
CA THR A 85 -6.29 12.25 2.53
C THR A 85 -6.11 12.72 3.96
N GLU A 86 -4.96 12.39 4.55
CA GLU A 86 -4.55 12.96 5.84
C GLU A 86 -3.91 14.33 5.60
N MET A 87 -4.41 15.37 6.28
CA MET A 87 -3.84 16.71 6.25
C MET A 87 -3.33 17.08 7.64
N LYS A 88 -2.16 17.71 7.70
CA LYS A 88 -1.55 18.14 8.97
C LYS A 88 -1.00 19.55 8.88
N THR A 89 -1.11 20.28 9.98
CA THR A 89 -0.40 21.55 10.20
C THR A 89 0.62 21.32 11.30
N ILE A 90 1.89 21.64 11.02
CA ILE A 90 2.96 21.58 12.03
C ILE A 90 2.81 22.81 12.92
N LEU A 91 2.61 22.61 14.22
CA LEU A 91 2.36 23.69 15.18
C LEU A 91 3.64 24.18 15.90
N LYS A 92 4.76 23.49 15.74
CA LYS A 92 6.07 23.82 16.31
C LYS A 92 7.18 23.34 15.39
#